data_AF-A0A2D5VHZ8-F1
#
_entry.id   AF-A0A2D5VHZ8-F1
#
_cell.length_a   1.000
_cell.length_b   1.000
_cell.length_c   1.000
_cell.angle_alpha   90.00
_cell.angle_beta   90.00
_cell.angle_gamma   90.00
#
_symmetry.space_group_name_H-M   'P 1'
#
loop_
_entity.id
_entity.type
_entity.pdbx_description
1 polymer ?
#
loop_
_entity_poly.entity_id
_entity_poly.type
_entity_poly.pdbx_seq_one_letter_code
_entity_poly.pdbx_strand_id
1 'polypeptide(L)'
;MVVSVALLVACDRKELQPGERRLQTDQSKNGTSALNRSAQRSPMGTSEDLTFYCAAGMRLPIKQIVVDYEREYGVQVQVQYGGSGTLLSNIQTARIGDLYLAADESYIQRAREKKLLVESIPVARMKPVIAVPKGNPQQITSIQDLLQPDIRVALANPEAAAIGRITREVLQ
;
A
#
# COMPACT_ATOMS: atom_id res chain seq x y z
N MET A 1 10.79 11.18 11.02
CA MET A 1 9.78 10.15 10.71
C MET A 1 10.49 8.92 10.20
N VAL A 2 10.08 7.73 10.64
CA VAL A 2 10.59 6.46 10.10
C VAL A 2 9.48 5.89 9.21
N VAL A 3 9.83 5.54 7.98
CA VAL A 3 8.94 4.89 7.02
C VAL A 3 9.20 3.39 7.12
N SER A 4 8.13 2.63 7.30
CA SER A 4 8.21 1.20 7.61
C SER A 4 7.23 0.44 6.72
N VAL A 5 7.68 -0.68 6.16
CA VAL A 5 6.83 -1.66 5.48
C VAL A 5 6.42 -2.71 6.50
N ALA A 6 5.17 -3.12 6.50
CA ALA A 6 4.66 -4.19 7.34
C ALA A 6 3.96 -5.26 6.51
N LEU A 7 4.14 -6.51 6.93
CA LEU A 7 3.37 -7.65 6.45
C LEU A 7 2.04 -7.66 7.22
N LEU A 8 0.95 -7.63 6.48
CA LEU A 8 -0.37 -7.71 7.06
C LEU A 8 -0.68 -9.14 7.50
N VAL A 9 -1.49 -9.28 8.54
CA VAL A 9 -2.14 -10.55 8.83
C VAL A 9 -3.08 -10.80 7.66
N ALA A 10 -2.67 -11.68 6.75
CA ALA A 10 -3.52 -12.15 5.67
C ALA A 10 -4.81 -12.71 6.29
N CYS A 11 -5.92 -12.01 6.09
CA CYS A 11 -7.22 -12.64 6.24
C CYS A 11 -7.38 -13.49 4.99
N ASP A 12 -7.40 -14.81 5.20
CA ASP A 12 -7.38 -15.82 4.16
C ASP A 12 -8.38 -15.47 3.03
N ARG A 13 -7.88 -15.16 1.83
CA ARG A 13 -8.74 -14.85 0.66
C ARG A 13 -9.70 -16.01 0.34
N LYS A 14 -9.44 -17.22 0.84
CA LYS A 14 -10.27 -18.40 0.62
C LYS A 14 -11.66 -18.32 1.26
N GLU A 15 -11.90 -17.47 2.25
CA GLU A 15 -13.23 -17.37 2.88
C GLU A 15 -14.23 -16.51 2.09
N LEU A 16 -13.79 -15.78 1.05
CA LEU A 16 -14.62 -14.79 0.33
C LEU A 16 -15.26 -15.28 -0.98
N GLN A 17 -15.31 -16.59 -1.24
CA GLN A 17 -16.18 -17.13 -2.30
C GLN A 17 -17.19 -18.18 -1.80
N PRO A 18 -18.35 -17.75 -1.28
CA PRO A 18 -19.52 -18.61 -1.19
C PRO A 18 -20.41 -18.43 -2.43
N GLY A 19 -20.35 -19.41 -3.34
CA GLY A 19 -21.51 -19.91 -4.09
C GLY A 19 -21.93 -19.18 -5.38
N GLU A 20 -21.93 -19.96 -6.47
CA GLU A 20 -22.89 -20.07 -7.59
C GLU A 20 -22.11 -20.45 -8.87
N ARG A 21 -22.44 -21.46 -9.68
CA ARG A 21 -23.72 -22.16 -9.87
C ARG A 21 -23.49 -23.45 -10.69
N ARG A 22 -24.19 -24.51 -10.26
CA ARG A 22 -24.87 -25.56 -11.05
C ARG A 22 -24.07 -26.45 -12.01
N LEU A 23 -24.00 -27.71 -11.59
CA LEU A 23 -24.28 -28.91 -12.37
C LEU A 23 -25.16 -28.64 -13.60
N GLN A 24 -24.59 -28.86 -14.79
CA GLN A 24 -25.32 -29.41 -15.92
C GLN A 24 -24.52 -30.62 -16.41
N THR A 25 -25.08 -31.78 -16.12
CA THR A 25 -24.88 -33.02 -16.84
C THR A 25 -25.22 -32.80 -18.31
N ASP A 26 -24.29 -33.09 -19.22
CA ASP A 26 -24.68 -33.70 -20.48
C ASP A 26 -23.59 -34.63 -21.01
N GLN A 27 -24.02 -35.82 -21.40
CA GLN A 27 -23.23 -36.88 -21.98
C GLN A 27 -23.20 -36.71 -23.50
N SER A 28 -22.03 -36.69 -24.13
CA SER A 28 -21.89 -37.32 -25.45
C SER A 28 -20.47 -37.53 -25.93
N LYS A 29 -20.15 -38.82 -26.08
CA LYS A 29 -19.50 -39.49 -27.22
C LYS A 29 -17.97 -39.48 -27.36
N ASN A 30 -17.47 -40.71 -27.30
CA ASN A 30 -16.16 -41.23 -27.69
C ASN A 30 -15.77 -40.97 -29.16
N GLY A 31 -14.46 -40.85 -29.41
CA GLY A 31 -13.86 -40.89 -30.74
C GLY A 31 -12.31 -40.83 -30.75
N THR A 32 -11.68 -41.97 -30.49
CA THR A 32 -10.37 -42.53 -30.93
C THR A 32 -9.21 -41.65 -31.48
N SER A 33 -8.03 -41.86 -30.86
CA SER A 33 -6.68 -42.03 -31.46
C SER A 33 -6.00 -40.90 -32.25
N ALA A 34 -4.92 -40.31 -31.71
CA ALA A 34 -3.53 -40.59 -32.12
C ALA A 34 -2.51 -39.67 -31.39
N LEU A 35 -1.30 -40.20 -31.24
CA LEU A 35 -0.16 -39.68 -30.48
C LEU A 35 0.29 -38.26 -30.89
N ASN A 36 0.36 -37.35 -29.92
CA ASN A 36 1.33 -36.24 -29.94
C ASN A 36 1.84 -35.94 -28.52
N ARG A 37 2.86 -36.67 -28.09
CA ARG A 37 3.53 -36.46 -26.79
C ARG A 37 4.64 -35.42 -26.95
N SER A 38 4.24 -34.16 -27.06
CA SER A 38 5.15 -33.02 -26.93
C SER A 38 4.40 -31.84 -26.32
N ALA A 39 4.10 -31.96 -25.03
CA ALA A 39 3.65 -30.90 -24.12
C ALA A 39 3.60 -31.56 -22.72
N GLN A 40 3.89 -30.94 -21.58
CA GLN A 40 3.94 -29.55 -21.20
C GLN A 40 4.99 -29.44 -20.09
N ARG A 41 5.81 -28.38 -20.09
CA ARG A 41 6.22 -27.81 -18.81
C ARG A 41 4.93 -27.29 -18.18
N SER A 42 4.45 -27.94 -17.13
CA SER A 42 3.35 -27.44 -16.33
C SER A 42 3.63 -25.98 -15.97
N PRO A 43 2.66 -25.05 -16.09
CA PRO A 43 2.83 -23.73 -15.52
C PRO A 43 3.02 -23.93 -14.02
N MET A 44 4.22 -23.60 -13.51
CA MET A 44 4.44 -23.49 -12.07
C MET A 44 3.52 -22.40 -11.54
N GLY A 45 2.59 -22.80 -10.68
CA GLY A 45 1.90 -21.95 -9.72
C GLY A 45 1.02 -20.86 -10.32
N THR A 46 -0.25 -20.86 -9.94
CA THR A 46 -1.08 -19.65 -9.98
C THR A 46 -0.41 -18.61 -9.08
N SER A 47 0.43 -17.74 -9.65
CA SER A 47 0.98 -16.59 -8.94
C SER A 47 -0.19 -15.76 -8.42
N GLU A 48 -0.44 -15.79 -7.11
CA GLU A 48 -1.47 -14.97 -6.50
C GLU A 48 -1.02 -13.49 -6.51
N ASP A 49 -1.84 -12.62 -7.10
CA ASP A 49 -1.60 -11.17 -7.13
C ASP A 49 -1.47 -10.60 -5.70
N LEU A 50 -0.44 -9.78 -5.48
CA LEU A 50 -0.20 -9.10 -4.21
C LEU A 50 -1.01 -7.80 -4.11
N THR A 51 -1.69 -7.59 -2.99
CA THR A 51 -2.36 -6.33 -2.66
C THR A 51 -1.49 -5.50 -1.71
N PHE A 52 -1.06 -4.32 -2.16
CA PHE A 52 -0.15 -3.46 -1.43
C PHE A 52 -0.76 -2.09 -1.12
N TYR A 53 -0.97 -1.80 0.17
CA TYR A 53 -1.37 -0.48 0.65
C TYR A 53 -0.14 0.39 0.88
N CYS A 54 0.01 1.47 0.12
CA CYS A 54 1.21 2.30 0.14
C CYS A 54 0.90 3.77 0.44
N ALA A 55 1.61 4.35 1.41
CA ALA A 55 1.54 5.79 1.66
C ALA A 55 1.82 6.61 0.39
N ALA A 56 0.98 7.61 0.11
CA ALA A 56 1.01 8.36 -1.14
C ALA A 56 2.36 9.04 -1.44
N GLY A 57 3.08 9.48 -0.39
CA GLY A 57 4.42 10.08 -0.52
C GLY A 57 5.49 9.14 -1.07
N MET A 58 5.26 7.82 -1.04
CA MET A 58 6.19 6.80 -1.53
C MET A 58 5.89 6.36 -2.97
N ARG A 59 4.91 6.97 -3.65
CA ARG A 59 4.47 6.55 -4.99
C ARG A 59 5.58 6.49 -6.02
N LEU A 60 6.46 7.49 -6.07
CA LEU A 60 7.54 7.53 -7.06
C LEU A 60 8.51 6.34 -6.92
N PRO A 61 9.15 6.11 -5.75
CA PRO A 61 10.04 4.96 -5.61
C PRO A 61 9.31 3.62 -5.72
N ILE A 62 8.09 3.50 -5.18
CA ILE A 62 7.36 2.22 -5.18
C ILE A 62 6.90 1.82 -6.58
N LYS A 63 6.53 2.79 -7.44
CA LYS A 63 6.18 2.49 -8.83
C LYS A 63 7.32 1.78 -9.56
N GLN A 64 8.56 2.21 -9.35
CA GLN A 64 9.72 1.57 -9.98
C GLN A 64 9.95 0.17 -9.39
N ILE A 65 9.92 0.05 -8.06
CA ILE A 65 10.10 -1.23 -7.35
C ILE A 65 9.08 -2.28 -7.81
N VAL A 66 7.81 -1.88 -7.99
CA VAL A 66 6.75 -2.79 -8.46
C VAL A 66 7.05 -3.31 -9.86
N VAL A 67 7.45 -2.43 -10.79
CA VAL A 67 7.81 -2.85 -12.16
C VAL A 67 8.96 -3.85 -12.15
N ASP A 68 9.97 -3.62 -11.32
CA ASP A 68 11.12 -4.52 -11.25
C ASP A 68 10.75 -5.85 -10.57
N TYR A 69 9.93 -5.83 -9.52
CA TYR A 69 9.42 -7.03 -8.86
C TYR A 69 8.53 -7.88 -9.78
N GLU A 70 7.59 -7.25 -10.49
CA GLU A 70 6.71 -7.92 -11.47
C GLU A 70 7.53 -8.57 -12.59
N ARG A 71 8.59 -7.89 -13.07
CA ARG A 71 9.49 -8.43 -14.10
C ARG A 71 10.28 -9.63 -13.59
N GLU A 72 10.81 -9.55 -12.38
CA GLU A 72 11.70 -10.57 -11.82
C GLU A 72 10.95 -11.83 -11.38
N TYR A 73 9.79 -11.66 -10.74
CA TYR A 73 9.06 -12.75 -10.11
C TYR A 73 7.80 -13.18 -10.87
N GLY A 74 7.33 -12.40 -11.86
CA GLY A 74 6.11 -12.70 -12.60
C GLY A 74 4.83 -12.58 -11.77
N VAL A 75 4.89 -11.88 -10.62
CA VAL A 75 3.79 -11.69 -9.67
C VAL A 75 3.26 -10.26 -9.78
N GLN A 76 1.98 -10.10 -10.11
CA GLN A 76 1.35 -8.78 -10.21
C GLN A 76 1.16 -8.13 -8.84
N VAL A 77 1.37 -6.82 -8.76
CA VAL A 77 1.21 -6.05 -7.52
C VAL A 77 0.16 -4.95 -7.70
N GLN A 78 -0.99 -5.15 -7.06
CA GLN A 78 -2.07 -4.17 -7.00
C GLN A 78 -1.81 -3.16 -5.88
N VAL A 79 -1.35 -1.95 -6.24
CA VAL A 79 -1.01 -0.91 -5.26
C VAL A 79 -2.15 0.08 -5.03
N GLN A 80 -2.58 0.21 -3.77
CA GLN A 80 -3.50 1.25 -3.32
C GLN A 80 -2.72 2.37 -2.63
N TYR A 81 -2.73 3.56 -3.23
CA TYR A 81 -2.09 4.74 -2.67
C TYR A 81 -3.05 5.59 -1.84
N GLY A 82 -2.59 6.10 -0.69
CA GLY A 82 -3.41 6.97 0.14
C GLY A 82 -2.69 7.52 1.38
N GLY A 83 -3.42 8.26 2.21
CA GLY A 83 -2.94 8.65 3.54
C GLY A 83 -2.84 7.42 4.44
N SER A 84 -1.74 7.28 5.18
CA SER A 84 -1.51 6.10 6.03
C SER A 84 -2.64 5.84 7.03
N GLY A 85 -3.27 6.87 7.59
CA GLY A 85 -4.44 6.71 8.46
C GLY A 85 -5.64 6.15 7.71
N THR A 86 -5.94 6.68 6.52
CA THR A 86 -7.02 6.20 5.65
C THR A 86 -6.80 4.74 5.22
N LEU A 87 -5.59 4.42 4.77
CA LEU A 87 -5.24 3.05 4.37
C LEU A 87 -5.37 2.08 5.54
N LEU A 88 -4.91 2.45 6.73
CA LEU A 88 -5.06 1.63 7.93
C LEU A 88 -6.54 1.39 8.30
N SER A 89 -7.39 2.42 8.18
CA SER A 89 -8.84 2.25 8.37
C SER A 89 -9.44 1.30 7.32
N ASN A 90 -9.02 1.40 6.06
CA ASN A 90 -9.46 0.49 5.01
C ASN A 90 -9.04 -0.96 5.29
N ILE A 91 -7.78 -1.18 5.69
CA ILE A 91 -7.27 -2.50 6.08
C ILE A 91 -8.07 -3.07 7.25
N GLN A 92 -8.38 -2.24 8.25
CA GLN A 92 -9.15 -2.68 9.42
C GLN A 92 -10.57 -3.13 9.04
N THR A 93 -11.23 -2.37 8.16
CA THR A 93 -12.61 -2.63 7.73
C THR A 93 -12.69 -3.80 6.75
N ALA A 94 -11.86 -3.77 5.70
CA ALA A 94 -11.90 -4.77 4.63
C ALA A 94 -11.26 -6.09 5.05
N ARG A 95 -10.28 -6.05 5.97
CA ARG A 95 -9.46 -7.21 6.35
C ARG A 95 -8.85 -7.91 5.13
N ILE A 96 -8.45 -7.13 4.13
CA ILE A 96 -7.79 -7.64 2.92
C ILE A 96 -6.52 -6.83 2.73
N GLY A 97 -5.45 -7.50 2.29
CA GLY A 97 -4.16 -6.88 2.01
C GLY A 97 -3.00 -7.77 2.41
N ASP A 98 -1.91 -7.66 1.66
CA ASP A 98 -0.69 -8.43 1.89
C ASP A 98 0.39 -7.55 2.52
N LEU A 99 0.57 -6.34 1.98
CA LEU A 99 1.58 -5.38 2.44
C LEU A 99 0.96 -4.04 2.83
N TYR A 100 1.52 -3.40 3.85
CA TYR A 100 1.20 -2.04 4.26
C TYR A 100 2.46 -1.21 4.50
N LEU A 101 2.66 -0.18 3.69
CA LEU A 101 3.75 0.78 3.83
C LEU A 101 3.21 2.10 4.39
N ALA A 102 3.52 2.36 5.66
CA ALA A 102 3.12 3.58 6.35
C ALA A 102 4.20 4.67 6.22
N ALA A 103 3.77 5.93 6.15
CA ALA A 103 4.68 7.07 6.12
C ALA A 103 5.34 7.37 7.46
N ASP A 104 4.84 6.79 8.55
CA ASP A 104 5.33 7.03 9.91
C ASP A 104 5.03 5.83 10.83
N GLU A 105 5.96 5.56 11.75
CA GLU A 105 5.94 4.43 12.69
C GLU A 105 4.69 4.41 13.57
N SER A 106 4.11 5.56 13.91
CA SER A 106 2.89 5.64 14.71
C SER A 106 1.73 4.84 14.11
N TYR A 107 1.61 4.76 12.79
CA TYR A 107 0.57 3.94 12.15
C TYR A 107 0.88 2.45 12.17
N ILE A 108 2.16 2.06 12.13
CA ILE A 108 2.58 0.66 12.31
C ILE A 108 2.25 0.20 13.73
N GLN A 109 2.55 1.04 14.73
CA GLN A 109 2.22 0.76 16.12
C GLN A 109 0.70 0.61 16.34
N ARG A 110 -0.11 1.52 15.78
CA ARG A 110 -1.58 1.42 15.80
C ARG A 110 -2.08 0.15 15.11
N ALA A 111 -1.47 -0.26 14.00
CA ALA A 111 -1.83 -1.49 13.31
C ALA A 111 -1.48 -2.73 14.14
N ARG A 112 -0.34 -2.70 14.84
CA ARG A 112 0.10 -3.75 15.78
C ARG A 112 -0.87 -3.89 16.96
N GLU A 113 -1.27 -2.79 17.59
CA GLU A 113 -2.26 -2.77 18.67
C GLU A 113 -3.61 -3.37 18.24
N LYS A 114 -4.00 -3.13 16.98
CA LYS A 114 -5.21 -3.70 16.37
C LYS A 114 -5.05 -5.14 15.88
N LYS A 115 -3.87 -5.76 16.08
CA LYS A 115 -3.53 -7.11 15.62
C LYS A 115 -3.72 -7.29 14.11
N LEU A 116 -3.34 -6.27 13.33
CA LEU A 116 -3.43 -6.27 11.86
C LEU A 116 -2.10 -6.65 11.18
N LEU A 117 -1.00 -6.75 11.93
CA LEU A 117 0.34 -7.01 11.40
C LEU A 117 0.92 -8.31 11.95
N VAL A 118 1.66 -9.03 11.11
CA VAL A 118 2.51 -10.16 11.54
C VAL A 118 3.90 -9.65 11.90
N GLU A 119 4.49 -8.87 10.99
CA GLU A 119 5.83 -8.32 11.13
C GLU A 119 5.92 -6.91 10.51
N SER A 120 6.97 -6.18 10.86
CA SER A 120 7.25 -4.86 10.30
C SER A 120 8.76 -4.61 10.21
N ILE A 121 9.19 -4.03 9.10
CA ILE A 121 10.58 -3.71 8.80
C ILE A 121 10.69 -2.20 8.51
N PRO A 122 11.53 -1.45 9.23
CA PRO A 122 11.83 -0.06 8.89
C PRO A 122 12.63 -0.02 7.59
N VAL A 123 12.17 0.76 6.60
CA VAL A 123 12.78 0.80 5.26
C VAL A 123 13.39 2.15 4.90
N ALA A 124 12.94 3.25 5.51
CA ALA A 124 13.51 4.57 5.25
C ALA A 124 13.34 5.53 6.42
N ARG A 125 14.05 6.67 6.35
CA ARG A 125 13.84 7.82 7.24
C ARG A 125 13.45 9.02 6.40
N MET A 126 12.48 9.78 6.90
CA MET A 126 11.99 10.99 6.26
C MET A 126 12.06 12.16 7.24
N LYS A 127 12.48 13.33 6.72
CA LYS A 127 12.55 14.59 7.47
C LYS A 127 11.56 15.58 6.85
N PRO A 128 10.57 16.06 7.62
CA PRO A 128 9.72 17.17 7.18
C PRO A 128 10.56 18.41 6.87
N VAL A 129 10.20 19.11 5.80
CA VAL A 129 10.83 20.35 5.37
C VAL A 129 9.76 21.35 4.94
N ILE A 130 10.09 22.64 5.01
CA ILE A 130 9.29 23.70 4.42
C ILE A 130 9.76 23.89 2.99
N ALA A 131 8.86 23.69 2.03
CA ALA A 131 9.12 24.00 0.63
C ALA A 131 8.65 25.42 0.34
N VAL A 132 9.53 26.26 -0.22
CA VAL A 132 9.24 27.65 -0.59
C VAL A 132 9.45 27.86 -2.09
N PRO A 133 8.79 28.87 -2.71
CA PRO A 133 9.09 29.25 -4.08
C PRO A 133 10.56 29.63 -4.25
N LYS A 134 11.10 29.46 -5.46
CA LYS A 134 12.48 29.84 -5.80
C LYS A 134 12.73 31.30 -5.42
N GLY A 135 13.85 31.54 -4.72
CA GLY A 135 14.21 32.87 -4.22
C GLY A 135 13.57 33.26 -2.89
N ASN A 136 12.68 32.44 -2.32
CA ASN A 136 12.02 32.66 -1.04
C ASN A 136 11.41 34.07 -0.90
N PRO A 137 10.45 34.46 -1.76
CA PRO A 137 9.94 35.84 -1.81
C PRO A 137 9.26 36.30 -0.51
N GLN A 138 8.77 35.35 0.29
CA GLN A 138 8.12 35.60 1.59
C GLN A 138 9.08 35.44 2.78
N GLN A 139 10.38 35.26 2.52
CA GLN A 139 11.43 35.17 3.54
C GLN A 139 11.15 34.14 4.65
N ILE A 140 10.53 33.02 4.30
CA ILE A 140 10.23 31.94 5.25
C ILE A 140 11.52 31.22 5.62
N THR A 141 11.91 31.28 6.88
CA THR A 141 13.14 30.65 7.42
C THR A 141 12.87 29.75 8.61
N SER A 142 11.71 29.90 9.23
CA SER A 142 11.26 29.16 10.41
C SER A 142 9.80 28.73 10.25
N ILE A 143 9.34 27.89 11.19
CA ILE A 143 7.93 27.48 11.26
C ILE A 143 7.05 28.65 11.72
N GLN A 144 7.58 29.53 12.56
CA GLN A 144 6.88 30.72 13.06
C GLN A 144 6.53 31.68 11.92
N ASP A 145 7.35 31.75 10.87
CA ASP A 145 7.07 32.58 9.70
C ASP A 145 5.79 32.14 8.96
N LEU A 146 5.39 30.87 9.11
CA LEU A 146 4.14 30.35 8.52
C LEU A 146 2.87 30.87 9.22
N LEU A 147 3.00 31.52 10.39
CA LEU A 147 1.89 32.07 11.17
C LEU A 147 1.65 33.57 10.90
N GLN A 148 2.46 34.20 10.03
CA GLN A 148 2.29 35.61 9.70
C GLN A 148 0.94 35.84 8.98
N PRO A 149 0.25 36.98 9.22
CA PRO A 149 -1.10 37.23 8.69
C PRO A 149 -1.22 37.13 7.16
N ASP A 150 -0.17 37.52 6.44
CA ASP A 150 -0.14 37.55 4.98
C ASP A 150 0.24 36.19 4.36
N ILE A 151 0.57 35.18 5.18
CA ILE A 151 0.96 33.85 4.74
C ILE A 151 -0.24 32.91 4.80
N ARG A 152 -0.57 32.31 3.66
CA ARG A 152 -1.60 31.25 3.58
C ARG A 152 -0.94 29.88 3.50
N VAL A 153 -1.34 28.99 4.41
CA VAL A 153 -0.82 27.63 4.50
C VAL A 153 -1.93 26.63 4.21
N ALA A 154 -1.64 25.62 3.40
CA ALA A 154 -2.50 24.45 3.22
C ALA A 154 -1.93 23.27 4.03
N LEU A 155 -2.76 22.67 4.89
CA LEU A 155 -2.38 21.55 5.74
C LEU A 155 -3.07 20.27 5.29
N ALA A 156 -2.32 19.17 5.27
CA ALA A 156 -2.92 17.85 5.11
C ALA A 156 -3.78 17.51 6.34
N ASN A 157 -4.87 16.76 6.14
CA ASN A 157 -5.71 16.31 7.26
C ASN A 157 -4.87 15.48 8.25
N PRO A 158 -4.73 15.91 9.52
CA PRO A 158 -3.85 15.27 10.49
C PRO A 158 -4.25 13.85 10.86
N GLU A 159 -5.54 13.49 10.71
CA GLU A 159 -6.01 12.14 11.02
C GLU A 159 -5.81 11.17 9.85
N ALA A 160 -5.71 11.69 8.64
CA ALA A 160 -5.52 10.89 7.42
C ALA A 160 -4.04 10.75 7.04
N ALA A 161 -3.23 11.80 7.22
CA ALA A 161 -1.87 11.89 6.69
C ALA A 161 -0.84 12.20 7.77
N ALA A 162 0.30 11.47 7.73
CA ALA A 162 1.37 11.62 8.70
C ALA A 162 1.93 13.05 8.78
N ILE A 163 2.14 13.70 7.62
CA ILE A 163 2.65 15.07 7.58
C ILE A 163 1.68 16.07 8.21
N GLY A 164 0.36 15.86 8.04
CA GLY A 164 -0.65 16.73 8.66
C GLY A 164 -0.58 16.71 10.18
N ARG A 165 -0.42 15.51 10.76
CA ARG A 165 -0.29 15.33 12.21
C ARG A 165 0.94 16.05 12.75
N ILE A 166 2.08 15.84 12.11
CA ILE A 166 3.35 16.44 12.52
C ILE A 166 3.30 17.95 12.36
N THR A 167 2.75 18.45 11.26
CA THR A 167 2.60 19.90 11.09
C THR A 167 1.70 20.50 12.18
N ARG A 168 0.63 19.80 12.60
CA ARG A 168 -0.19 20.24 13.74
C ARG A 168 0.61 20.26 15.04
N GLU A 169 1.39 19.22 15.33
CA GLU A 169 2.22 19.11 16.54
C GLU A 169 3.31 20.18 16.64
N VAL A 170 3.77 20.74 15.52
CA VAL A 170 4.84 21.76 15.53
C VAL A 170 4.29 23.18 15.41
N LEU A 171 3.04 23.35 14.95
CA LEU A 171 2.37 24.65 14.87
C LEU A 171 1.52 24.99 16.10
N GLN A 172 1.16 24.00 16.93
CA GLN A 172 0.36 24.14 18.16
C GLN A 172 1.19 23.79 19.39
#